data_AF-A0A1G3QZ42-F1
#
_entry.id   AF-A0A1G3QZ42-F1
#
_cell.length_a   1.000
_cell.length_b   1.000
_cell.length_c   1.000
_cell.angle_alpha   90.00
_cell.angle_beta   90.00
_cell.angle_gamma   90.00
#
_symmetry.space_group_name_H-M   'P 1'
#
loop_
_entity.id
_entity.type
_entity.pdbx_description
1 polymer ?
#
loop_
_entity_poly.entity_id
_entity_poly.type
_entity_poly.pdbx_seq_one_letter_code
_entity_poly.pdbx_strand_id
1 'polypeptide(L)'
;MLVKGFTDFTIRTPDCRPGIPAWVAEFRLETDGDITKLFSYINAVIDNASLYDNPYYVKFRRGDVQCALYPEKAVAAPFRDRTEAVCFIEDLIDFLNDIYSKKTSIEPNHTITRQIPVLEILKLLPRNNCARCGFASCMAYADALSKKETTIDRCRELGDIKGDNALKLESLLS
;
A
#
# COMPACT_ATOMS: atom_id res chain seq x y z
N MET A 1 20.93 16.87 -4.29
CA MET A 1 19.50 16.64 -4.62
C MET A 1 19.43 15.36 -5.43
N LEU A 2 18.59 14.40 -5.04
CA LEU A 2 18.44 13.13 -5.77
C LEU A 2 17.44 13.28 -6.92
N VAL A 3 16.29 13.90 -6.67
CA VAL A 3 15.21 14.06 -7.66
C VAL A 3 15.28 15.47 -8.23
N LYS A 4 15.39 15.61 -9.55
CA LYS A 4 15.58 16.89 -10.25
C LYS A 4 14.29 17.45 -10.86
N GLY A 5 13.31 16.59 -11.10
CA GLY A 5 12.10 16.93 -11.82
C GLY A 5 11.21 15.71 -12.03
N PHE A 6 10.25 15.83 -12.94
CA PHE A 6 9.36 14.75 -13.33
C PHE A 6 9.02 14.84 -14.82
N THR A 7 8.74 13.68 -15.42
CA THR A 7 8.39 13.53 -16.84
C THR A 7 7.22 12.55 -17.01
N ASP A 8 6.77 12.36 -18.25
CA ASP A 8 5.72 11.40 -18.62
C ASP A 8 4.43 11.57 -17.81
N PHE A 9 4.12 12.81 -17.40
CA PHE A 9 2.99 13.12 -16.53
C PHE A 9 1.66 13.04 -17.28
N THR A 10 0.82 12.12 -16.82
CA THR A 10 -0.53 11.91 -17.31
C THR A 10 -1.54 11.93 -16.17
N ILE A 11 -2.76 12.36 -16.47
CA ILE A 11 -3.87 12.40 -15.52
C ILE A 11 -5.06 11.66 -16.12
N ARG A 12 -5.69 10.76 -15.36
CA ARG A 12 -6.79 9.91 -15.81
C ARG A 12 -7.87 9.81 -14.75
N THR A 13 -9.12 9.59 -15.16
CA THR A 13 -10.18 9.23 -14.22
C THR A 13 -10.06 7.75 -13.86
N PRO A 14 -10.21 7.35 -12.59
CA PRO A 14 -10.21 5.95 -12.20
C PRO A 14 -11.47 5.25 -12.74
N ASP A 15 -11.29 4.08 -13.33
CA ASP A 15 -12.36 3.32 -14.01
C ASP A 15 -13.53 2.91 -13.09
N CYS A 16 -13.36 2.97 -11.76
CA CYS A 16 -14.25 2.33 -10.79
C CYS A 16 -15.01 3.28 -9.83
N ARG A 17 -15.09 4.59 -10.09
CA ARG A 17 -15.94 5.50 -9.27
C ARG A 17 -16.83 6.43 -10.11
N PRO A 18 -18.00 5.95 -10.57
CA PRO A 18 -19.00 6.82 -11.18
C PRO A 18 -19.45 7.91 -10.18
N GLY A 19 -19.32 9.19 -10.54
CA GLY A 19 -19.95 10.32 -9.82
C GLY A 19 -19.06 11.16 -8.91
N ILE A 20 -17.78 10.79 -8.70
CA ILE A 20 -16.79 11.68 -8.06
C ILE A 20 -15.65 11.90 -9.06
N PRO A 21 -15.42 13.13 -9.56
CA PRO A 21 -14.26 13.42 -10.39
C PRO A 21 -13.01 13.40 -9.51
N ALA A 22 -12.51 12.21 -9.23
CA ALA A 22 -11.19 12.00 -8.70
C ALA A 22 -10.28 11.72 -9.88
N TRP A 23 -9.16 12.41 -9.96
CA TRP A 23 -8.14 12.16 -10.97
C TRP A 23 -6.96 11.41 -10.37
N VAL A 24 -6.37 10.53 -11.16
CA VAL A 24 -5.16 9.77 -10.86
C VAL A 24 -4.03 10.32 -11.71
N ALA A 25 -2.95 10.75 -11.07
CA ALA A 25 -1.71 11.11 -11.74
C ALA A 25 -0.80 9.89 -11.87
N GLU A 26 -0.22 9.70 -13.05
CA GLU A 26 0.93 8.83 -13.27
C GLU A 26 2.06 9.68 -13.85
N PHE A 27 3.27 9.56 -13.31
CA PHE A 27 4.44 10.35 -13.70
C PHE A 27 5.73 9.58 -13.42
N ARG A 28 6.85 9.97 -14.04
CA ARG A 28 8.19 9.46 -13.74
C ARG A 28 9.00 10.53 -13.03
N LEU A 29 9.81 10.13 -12.06
CA LEU A 29 10.73 11.03 -11.37
C LEU A 29 12.07 11.03 -12.10
N GLU A 30 12.61 12.21 -12.39
CA GLU A 30 13.94 12.35 -12.96
C GLU A 30 14.97 12.32 -11.83
N THR A 31 15.73 11.24 -11.72
CA THR A 31 16.64 11.01 -10.59
C THR A 31 18.11 10.95 -11.02
N ASP A 32 18.99 11.51 -10.18
CA ASP A 32 20.45 11.38 -10.30
C ASP A 32 20.94 10.20 -9.44
N GLY A 33 20.44 9.01 -9.78
CA GLY A 33 20.69 7.78 -9.04
C GLY A 33 19.44 6.94 -8.81
N ASP A 34 19.62 5.91 -7.99
CA ASP A 34 18.59 4.91 -7.71
C ASP A 34 17.63 5.38 -6.60
N ILE A 35 16.40 5.71 -6.99
CA ILE A 35 15.33 6.16 -6.10
C ILE A 35 14.88 5.07 -5.13
N THR A 36 15.05 3.80 -5.48
CA THR A 36 14.54 2.67 -4.67
C THR A 36 15.23 2.59 -3.32
N LYS A 37 16.44 3.12 -3.21
CA LYS A 37 17.18 3.27 -1.94
C LYS A 37 16.48 4.17 -0.93
N LEU A 38 15.57 5.05 -1.37
CA LEU A 38 14.76 5.88 -0.47
C LEU A 38 13.56 5.13 0.12
N PHE A 39 13.16 3.99 -0.45
CA PHE A 39 11.90 3.35 -0.08
C PHE A 39 11.86 2.94 1.41
N SER A 40 12.95 2.41 1.95
CA SER A 40 13.04 2.07 3.37
C SER A 40 13.08 3.30 4.30
N TYR A 41 13.63 4.43 3.84
CA TYR A 41 13.61 5.68 4.60
C TYR A 41 12.21 6.31 4.61
N ILE A 42 11.50 6.26 3.48
CA ILE A 42 10.09 6.67 3.41
C ILE A 42 9.26 5.81 4.36
N ASN A 43 9.52 4.50 4.39
CA ASN A 43 8.88 3.54 5.30
C ASN A 43 9.23 3.76 6.79
N ALA A 44 10.29 4.52 7.09
CA ALA A 44 10.68 4.89 8.46
C ALA A 44 10.09 6.24 8.90
N VAL A 45 9.99 7.19 7.98
CA VAL A 45 9.55 8.56 8.26
C VAL A 45 8.03 8.70 8.29
N ILE A 46 7.30 7.85 7.56
CA ILE A 46 5.84 7.93 7.47
C ILE A 46 5.21 6.76 8.24
N ASP A 47 4.48 7.07 9.32
CA ASP A 47 3.88 6.11 10.26
C ASP A 47 2.99 5.02 9.61
N ASN A 48 2.44 5.28 8.42
CA ASN A 48 1.57 4.36 7.69
C ASN A 48 2.04 4.11 6.25
N ALA A 49 3.35 4.19 6.01
CA ALA A 49 3.92 3.69 4.78
C ALA A 49 3.92 2.15 4.76
N SER A 50 3.90 1.60 3.56
CA SER A 50 3.97 0.16 3.31
C SER A 50 4.96 -0.10 2.20
N LEU A 51 6.05 -0.80 2.53
CA LEU A 51 7.03 -1.29 1.58
C LEU A 51 6.64 -2.68 1.08
N TYR A 52 6.60 -2.90 -0.23
CA TYR A 52 6.28 -4.20 -0.84
C TYR A 52 7.48 -4.69 -1.64
N ASP A 53 7.68 -6.01 -1.75
CA ASP A 53 8.78 -6.67 -2.47
C ASP A 53 8.39 -7.35 -3.79
N ASN A 54 7.09 -7.58 -4.02
CA ASN A 54 6.60 -8.18 -5.26
C ASN A 54 5.24 -7.59 -5.72
N PRO A 55 5.22 -6.57 -6.60
CA PRO A 55 6.37 -5.83 -7.11
C PRO A 55 7.05 -4.98 -6.01
N TYR A 56 8.31 -4.55 -6.24
CA TYR A 56 9.03 -3.68 -5.30
C TYR A 56 8.53 -2.24 -5.40
N TYR A 57 7.88 -1.71 -4.35
CA TYR A 57 7.42 -0.31 -4.30
C TYR A 57 7.11 0.11 -2.87
N VAL A 58 7.10 1.42 -2.61
CA VAL A 58 6.60 1.99 -1.35
C VAL A 58 5.29 2.71 -1.59
N LYS A 59 4.30 2.47 -0.75
CA LYS A 59 3.00 3.14 -0.76
C LYS A 59 2.85 3.93 0.53
N PHE A 60 2.42 5.18 0.43
CA PHE A 60 2.24 6.04 1.58
C PHE A 60 1.16 7.08 1.30
N ARG A 61 0.80 7.84 2.32
CA ARG A 61 -0.18 8.92 2.21
C ARG A 61 0.49 10.24 2.62
N ARG A 62 0.18 11.31 1.88
CA ARG A 62 0.54 12.69 2.23
C ARG A 62 -0.72 13.56 2.10
N GLY A 63 -1.23 14.05 3.23
CA GLY A 63 -2.57 14.65 3.29
C GLY A 63 -3.64 13.64 2.86
N ASP A 64 -4.51 14.03 1.94
CA ASP A 64 -5.55 13.14 1.41
C ASP A 64 -5.09 12.29 0.22
N VAL A 65 -3.87 12.55 -0.30
CA VAL A 65 -3.31 11.90 -1.48
C VAL A 65 -2.56 10.63 -1.09
N GLN A 66 -2.97 9.51 -1.65
CA GLN A 66 -2.22 8.26 -1.64
C GLN A 66 -1.22 8.27 -2.79
N CYS A 67 0.04 7.96 -2.49
CA CYS A 67 1.13 7.86 -3.45
C CYS A 67 1.77 6.47 -3.40
N ALA A 68 2.06 5.91 -4.56
CA ALA A 68 2.84 4.70 -4.73
C ALA A 68 4.06 5.01 -5.61
N LEU A 69 5.26 4.78 -5.08
CA LEU A 69 6.53 4.95 -5.78
C LEU A 69 7.10 3.59 -6.17
N TYR A 70 7.14 3.34 -7.47
CA TYR A 70 7.83 2.22 -8.11
C TYR A 70 9.21 2.68 -8.59
N PRO A 71 10.13 1.75 -8.95
CA PRO A 71 11.45 2.11 -9.47
C PRO A 71 11.39 3.03 -10.71
N GLU A 72 10.42 2.77 -11.60
CA GLU A 72 10.33 3.42 -12.91
C GLU A 72 9.26 4.53 -12.97
N LYS A 73 8.35 4.59 -11.98
CA LYS A 73 7.21 5.51 -12.01
C LYS A 73 6.57 5.74 -10.65
N ALA A 74 5.74 6.77 -10.58
CA ALA A 74 4.92 7.11 -9.44
C ALA A 74 3.45 7.20 -9.86
N VAL A 75 2.56 6.81 -8.95
CA VAL A 75 1.11 6.97 -9.11
C VAL A 75 0.57 7.65 -7.86
N ALA A 76 -0.21 8.72 -8.04
CA ALA A 76 -0.81 9.45 -6.93
C ALA A 76 -2.28 9.79 -7.19
N ALA A 77 -3.11 9.74 -6.15
CA ALA A 77 -4.54 10.02 -6.23
C ALA A 77 -5.16 10.20 -4.82
N PRO A 78 -6.31 10.88 -4.68
CA PRO A 78 -7.07 11.56 -5.74
C PRO A 78 -6.63 13.02 -5.93
N PHE A 79 -6.93 13.58 -7.10
CA PHE A 79 -6.81 15.01 -7.42
C PHE A 79 -8.10 15.57 -8.01
N ARG A 80 -8.31 16.89 -7.87
CA ARG A 80 -9.41 17.66 -8.47
C ARG A 80 -9.12 18.02 -9.93
N ASP A 81 -7.87 18.35 -10.21
CA ASP A 81 -7.41 18.77 -11.53
C ASP A 81 -5.90 18.55 -11.71
N ARG A 82 -5.41 18.93 -12.90
CA ARG A 82 -4.00 18.83 -13.28
C ARG A 82 -3.09 19.73 -12.43
N THR A 83 -3.57 20.90 -12.02
CA THR A 83 -2.78 21.87 -11.26
C THR A 83 -2.48 21.34 -9.86
N GLU A 84 -3.51 20.79 -9.19
CA GLU A 84 -3.34 20.18 -7.87
C GLU A 84 -2.36 18.99 -7.92
N ALA A 85 -2.45 18.16 -8.97
CA ALA A 85 -1.52 17.06 -9.18
C ALA A 85 -0.07 17.55 -9.36
N VAL A 86 0.16 18.62 -10.14
CA VAL A 86 1.51 19.19 -10.31
C VAL A 86 2.05 19.76 -9.01
N CYS A 87 1.26 20.53 -8.26
CA CYS A 87 1.69 21.06 -6.95
C CYS A 87 2.06 19.94 -5.97
N PHE A 88 1.30 18.84 -5.97
CA PHE A 88 1.65 17.65 -5.18
C PHE A 88 2.98 17.02 -5.62
N ILE A 89 3.23 16.92 -6.92
CA ILE A 89 4.48 16.33 -7.45
C ILE A 89 5.69 17.19 -7.06
N GLU A 90 5.57 18.52 -7.13
CA GLU A 90 6.62 19.45 -6.70
C GLU A 90 6.93 19.31 -5.21
N ASP A 91 5.89 19.32 -4.35
CA ASP A 91 6.03 19.08 -2.91
C ASP A 91 6.57 17.65 -2.60
N LEU A 92 6.25 16.66 -3.44
CA LEU A 92 6.81 15.31 -3.35
C LEU A 92 8.30 15.30 -3.66
N ILE A 93 8.75 16.02 -4.69
CA ILE A 93 10.17 16.13 -5.05
C ILE A 93 10.96 16.75 -3.89
N ASP A 94 10.47 17.85 -3.31
CA ASP A 94 11.12 18.50 -2.18
C ASP A 94 11.23 17.58 -0.96
N PHE A 95 10.15 16.87 -0.64
CA PHE A 95 10.13 15.89 0.45
C PHE A 95 11.11 14.73 0.25
N LEU A 96 11.16 14.14 -0.95
CA LEU A 96 12.09 13.06 -1.26
C LEU A 96 13.55 13.53 -1.14
N ASN A 97 13.82 14.76 -1.55
CA ASN A 97 15.14 15.37 -1.43
C ASN A 97 15.51 15.71 0.02
N ASP A 98 14.55 16.13 0.84
CA ASP A 98 14.74 16.34 2.27
C ASP A 98 15.13 15.03 2.97
N ILE A 99 14.39 13.94 2.74
CA ILE A 99 14.74 12.59 3.23
C ILE A 99 16.13 12.21 2.77
N TYR A 100 16.45 12.37 1.49
CA TYR A 100 17.75 12.03 0.95
C TYR A 100 18.90 12.79 1.63
N SER A 101 18.68 14.07 1.94
CA SER A 101 19.68 14.90 2.65
C SER A 101 19.91 14.46 4.09
N LYS A 102 18.88 13.91 4.75
CA LYS A 102 18.89 13.48 6.16
C LYS A 102 19.13 11.99 6.35
N LYS A 103 19.38 11.23 5.28
CA LYS A 103 19.51 9.77 5.32
C LYS A 103 20.51 9.23 6.37
N THR A 104 21.56 9.98 6.71
CA THR A 104 22.54 9.59 7.73
C THR A 104 22.00 9.67 9.16
N SER A 105 20.89 10.37 9.36
CA SER A 105 20.24 10.60 10.65
C SER A 105 18.91 9.85 10.80
N ILE A 106 18.48 9.13 9.76
CA ILE A 106 17.24 8.34 9.74
C ILE A 106 17.64 6.87 9.71
N GLU A 107 17.15 6.09 10.67
CA GLU A 107 17.28 4.64 10.63
C GLU A 107 16.26 4.07 9.61
N PRO A 108 16.69 3.37 8.55
CA PRO A 108 15.79 2.89 7.52
C PRO A 108 14.93 1.72 8.00
N ASN A 109 13.64 1.72 7.64
CA ASN A 109 12.72 0.64 7.94
C ASN A 109 12.55 -0.29 6.73
N HIS A 110 13.22 -1.44 6.77
CA HIS A 110 13.18 -2.44 5.71
C HIS A 110 12.00 -3.43 5.83
N THR A 111 11.08 -3.21 6.76
CA THR A 111 9.97 -4.13 7.01
C THR A 111 9.05 -4.19 5.80
N ILE A 112 8.95 -5.38 5.19
CA ILE A 112 8.08 -5.64 4.06
C ILE A 112 6.65 -5.89 4.55
N THR A 113 5.71 -5.15 3.97
CA THR A 113 4.28 -5.38 4.08
C THR A 113 3.89 -6.55 3.18
N ARG A 114 3.71 -7.74 3.77
CA ARG A 114 3.19 -8.89 3.04
C ARG A 114 1.71 -8.70 2.71
N GLN A 115 1.39 -8.70 1.41
CA GLN A 115 0.02 -8.93 0.96
C GLN A 115 -0.20 -10.43 0.91
N ILE A 116 -1.11 -10.90 1.76
CA ILE A 116 -1.42 -12.32 1.82
C ILE A 116 -2.51 -12.58 0.80
N PRO A 117 -2.28 -13.40 -0.24
CA PRO A 117 -3.30 -13.60 -1.26
C PRO A 117 -4.57 -14.13 -0.62
N VAL A 118 -5.72 -13.54 -0.98
CA VAL A 118 -7.04 -13.93 -0.45
C VAL A 118 -7.28 -15.43 -0.57
N LEU A 119 -6.82 -16.04 -1.66
CA LEU A 119 -6.95 -17.47 -1.91
C LEU A 119 -6.14 -18.34 -0.93
N GLU A 120 -5.00 -17.86 -0.42
CA GLU A 120 -4.23 -18.58 0.59
C GLU A 120 -4.93 -18.57 1.94
N ILE A 121 -5.47 -17.42 2.34
CA ILE A 121 -6.31 -17.32 3.53
C ILE A 121 -7.54 -18.22 3.38
N LEU A 122 -8.24 -18.14 2.25
CA LEU A 122 -9.44 -18.93 1.99
C LEU A 122 -9.19 -20.44 2.06
N LYS A 123 -7.99 -20.93 1.70
CA LYS A 123 -7.60 -22.36 1.86
C LYS A 123 -7.54 -22.81 3.32
N LEU A 124 -7.28 -21.90 4.25
CA LEU A 124 -7.20 -22.19 5.68
C LEU A 124 -8.54 -22.00 6.40
N LEU A 125 -9.50 -21.30 5.78
CA LEU A 125 -10.83 -21.10 6.35
C LEU A 125 -11.72 -22.36 6.25
N PRO A 126 -12.75 -22.51 7.12
CA PRO A 126 -13.70 -23.62 7.07
C PRO A 126 -14.57 -23.70 5.81
N ARG A 127 -14.68 -22.59 5.04
CA ARG A 127 -15.45 -22.50 3.78
C ARG A 127 -16.94 -22.88 3.87
N ASN A 128 -17.54 -22.85 5.06
CA ASN A 128 -18.96 -23.15 5.26
C ASN A 128 -19.90 -21.95 4.99
N ASN A 129 -19.34 -20.75 4.75
CA ASN A 129 -20.08 -19.51 4.52
C ASN A 129 -21.18 -19.22 5.57
N CYS A 130 -20.96 -19.60 6.84
CA CYS A 130 -21.99 -19.48 7.90
C CYS A 130 -22.38 -18.04 8.27
N ALA A 131 -21.63 -17.03 7.80
CA ALA A 131 -21.82 -15.61 8.08
C ALA A 131 -21.78 -15.19 9.58
N ARG A 132 -21.42 -16.09 10.50
CA ARG A 132 -21.35 -15.82 11.95
C ARG A 132 -20.28 -14.80 12.36
N CYS A 133 -19.31 -14.54 11.48
CA CYS A 133 -18.29 -13.50 11.66
C CYS A 133 -18.72 -12.10 11.18
N GLY A 134 -19.94 -11.95 10.64
CA GLY A 134 -20.46 -10.68 10.12
C GLY A 134 -20.13 -10.41 8.65
N PHE A 135 -19.46 -11.33 7.96
CA PHE A 135 -19.15 -11.24 6.53
C PHE A 135 -20.10 -12.14 5.71
N ALA A 136 -20.48 -11.70 4.51
CA ALA A 136 -21.43 -12.42 3.65
C ALA A 136 -20.94 -13.81 3.18
N SER A 137 -19.63 -14.05 3.18
CA SER A 137 -19.02 -15.33 2.82
C SER A 137 -17.63 -15.46 3.43
N CYS A 138 -17.08 -16.68 3.43
CA CYS A 138 -15.67 -16.92 3.78
C CYS A 138 -14.72 -16.21 2.81
N MET A 139 -15.11 -16.00 1.55
CA MET A 139 -14.33 -15.20 0.59
C MET A 139 -14.25 -13.73 1.03
N ALA A 140 -15.39 -13.13 1.41
CA ALA A 140 -15.43 -11.76 1.89
C ALA A 140 -14.63 -11.59 3.19
N TYR A 141 -14.67 -12.60 4.08
CA TYR A 141 -13.86 -12.60 5.29
C TYR A 141 -12.36 -12.75 5.00
N ALA A 142 -11.98 -13.64 4.07
CA ALA A 142 -10.58 -13.80 3.65
C ALA A 142 -10.01 -12.53 3.02
N ASP A 143 -10.81 -11.81 2.23
CA ASP A 143 -10.43 -10.52 1.65
C ASP A 143 -10.19 -9.46 2.73
N ALA A 144 -11.08 -9.37 3.72
CA ALA A 144 -10.89 -8.48 4.86
C ALA A 144 -9.67 -8.83 5.72
N LEU A 145 -9.38 -10.13 5.93
CA LEU A 145 -8.16 -10.59 6.63
C LEU A 145 -6.90 -10.22 5.84
N SER A 146 -6.90 -10.44 4.51
CA SER A 146 -5.79 -10.06 3.62
C SER A 146 -5.45 -8.58 3.71
N LYS A 147 -6.48 -7.74 3.85
CA LYS A 147 -6.37 -6.28 3.99
C LYS A 147 -6.12 -5.79 5.42
N LYS A 148 -6.02 -6.70 6.39
CA LYS A 148 -5.91 -6.40 7.83
C LYS A 148 -7.06 -5.52 8.37
N GLU A 149 -8.25 -5.61 7.75
CA GLU A 149 -9.47 -4.89 8.17
C GLU A 149 -10.23 -5.64 9.28
N THR A 150 -9.82 -6.88 9.55
CA THR A 150 -10.44 -7.78 10.53
C THR A 150 -9.41 -8.75 11.08
N THR A 151 -9.80 -9.51 12.09
CA THR A 151 -8.93 -10.46 12.81
C THR A 151 -9.55 -11.86 12.80
N ILE A 152 -8.70 -12.88 12.96
CA ILE A 152 -9.07 -14.30 12.82
C ILE A 152 -10.08 -14.79 13.88
N ASP A 153 -10.08 -14.16 15.06
CA ASP A 153 -10.91 -14.50 16.22
C ASP A 153 -12.41 -14.25 15.96
N ARG A 154 -12.74 -13.47 14.93
CA ARG A 154 -14.14 -13.25 14.53
C ARG A 154 -14.80 -14.49 13.94
N CYS A 155 -14.01 -15.45 13.42
CA CYS A 155 -14.56 -16.70 12.92
C CYS A 155 -14.67 -17.73 14.05
N ARG A 156 -15.88 -17.88 14.61
CA ARG A 156 -16.13 -18.85 15.69
C ARG A 156 -15.84 -20.29 15.29
N GLU A 157 -16.08 -20.61 14.02
CA GLU A 157 -15.81 -21.94 13.44
C GLU A 157 -14.31 -22.25 13.31
N LEU A 158 -13.44 -21.22 13.35
CA LEU A 158 -11.99 -21.39 13.46
C LEU A 158 -11.56 -21.66 14.92
N GLY A 159 -12.33 -21.19 15.91
CA GLY A 159 -12.02 -21.27 17.34
C GLY A 159 -12.27 -22.65 17.97
N ASP A 160 -13.20 -23.44 17.43
CA ASP A 160 -13.51 -24.78 17.94
C ASP A 160 -12.49 -25.84 17.51
N ILE A 161 -11.58 -25.51 16.60
CA ILE A 161 -10.53 -26.41 16.13
C ILE A 161 -9.21 -25.64 16.19
N LYS A 162 -8.46 -25.80 17.29
CA LYS A 162 -6.99 -25.63 17.30
C LYS A 162 -6.33 -26.70 16.41
N GLY A 163 -6.75 -26.77 15.16
CA GLY A 163 -6.15 -27.58 14.12
C GLY A 163 -5.06 -26.76 13.44
N ASP A 164 -4.14 -27.45 12.78
CA ASP A 164 -3.00 -26.85 12.09
C ASP A 164 -3.33 -25.62 11.24
N ASN A 165 -4.56 -25.51 10.71
CA ASN A 165 -4.98 -24.40 9.87
C ASN A 165 -5.13 -23.06 10.61
N ALA A 166 -5.57 -23.06 11.88
CA ALA A 166 -5.68 -21.82 12.66
C ALA A 166 -4.28 -21.26 12.97
N LEU A 167 -3.36 -22.11 13.40
CA LEU A 167 -1.96 -21.75 13.66
C LEU A 167 -1.23 -21.31 12.38
N LYS A 168 -1.47 -22.00 11.26
CA LYS A 168 -0.95 -21.58 9.95
C LYS A 168 -1.49 -20.20 9.56
N LEU A 169 -2.76 -19.92 9.85
CA LEU A 169 -3.38 -18.65 9.51
C LEU A 169 -2.85 -17.51 10.39
N GLU A 170 -2.63 -17.76 11.70
CA GLU A 170 -1.95 -16.84 12.62
C GLU A 170 -0.53 -16.53 12.15
N SER A 171 0.25 -17.57 11.85
CA SER A 171 1.62 -17.44 11.36
C SER A 171 1.70 -16.72 10.02
N LEU A 172 0.70 -16.92 9.15
CA LEU A 172 0.60 -16.26 7.87
C LEU A 172 0.32 -14.76 8.07
N LEU A 173 -0.65 -14.40 8.93
CA LEU A 173 -1.13 -13.02 9.14
C LEU A 173 -0.28 -12.14 10.07
N SER A 174 0.65 -12.73 10.81
CA SER A 174 1.62 -12.04 11.69
C SER A 174 2.69 -11.31 10.88
#